data_AF-A0A957JQN0-F1
#
_entry.id   AF-A0A957JQN0-F1
#
_cell.length_a   1.000
_cell.length_b   1.000
_cell.length_c   1.000
_cell.angle_alpha   90.00
_cell.angle_beta   90.00
_cell.angle_gamma   90.00
#
_symmetry.space_group_name_H-M   'P 1'
#
loop_
_entity.id
_entity.type
_entity.pdbx_description
1 polymer ?
#
loop_
_entity_poly.entity_id
_entity_poly.type
_entity_poly.pdbx_seq_one_letter_code
_entity_poly.pdbx_strand_id
1 'polypeptide(L)'
;MNLPEDYVERVYAGVLGKLIGVYVGRPFEGWSYEQITAQLGDIDGYVNDKVARLAQAQGIVNHAPLVITDDDVTGTFTFIRALADFGAAVTPQQIGDIW
;
A
#
# COMPACT_ATOMS: atom_id res chain seq x y z
N MET A 1 13.04 -20.68 -19.85
CA MET A 1 11.74 -20.66 -19.16
C MET A 1 10.84 -19.76 -19.98
N ASN A 2 9.71 -20.24 -20.49
CA ASN A 2 8.78 -19.40 -21.27
C ASN A 2 7.73 -18.83 -20.32
N LEU A 3 7.51 -17.52 -20.40
CA LEU A 3 6.45 -16.86 -19.64
C LEU A 3 5.09 -17.08 -20.33
N PRO A 4 3.98 -17.10 -19.58
CA PRO A 4 2.63 -17.11 -20.15
C PRO A 4 2.40 -15.93 -21.10
N GLU A 5 1.50 -16.08 -22.07
CA GLU A 5 1.13 -14.99 -23.00
C GLU A 5 0.53 -13.78 -22.29
N ASP A 6 -0.19 -14.00 -21.18
CA ASP A 6 -0.83 -12.97 -20.36
C ASP A 6 0.05 -12.50 -19.17
N TYR A 7 1.37 -12.73 -19.24
CA TYR A 7 2.28 -12.41 -18.15
C TYR A 7 2.25 -10.93 -17.76
N VAL A 8 2.21 -10.02 -18.74
CA VAL A 8 2.21 -8.57 -18.49
C VAL A 8 0.94 -8.16 -17.76
N GLU A 9 -0.22 -8.68 -18.18
CA GLU A 9 -1.52 -8.44 -17.58
C GLU A 9 -1.56 -8.96 -16.14
N ARG A 10 -0.97 -10.13 -15.87
CA ARG A 10 -0.87 -10.70 -14.52
C ARG A 10 0.00 -9.82 -13.60
N VAL A 11 1.16 -9.37 -14.08
CA VAL A 11 2.04 -8.47 -13.32
C VAL A 11 1.33 -7.15 -13.05
N TYR A 12 0.70 -6.57 -14.07
CA TYR A 12 -0.06 -5.32 -13.92
C TYR A 12 -1.20 -5.47 -12.92
N ALA A 13 -2.02 -6.52 -13.04
CA ALA A 13 -3.11 -6.79 -12.11
C ALA A 13 -2.62 -7.00 -10.68
N GLY A 14 -1.48 -7.68 -10.49
CA GLY A 14 -0.85 -7.86 -9.18
C GLY A 14 -0.39 -6.53 -8.56
N VAL A 15 0.27 -5.68 -9.35
CA VAL A 15 0.69 -4.33 -8.91
C VAL A 15 -0.52 -3.47 -8.59
N LEU A 16 -1.52 -3.43 -9.47
CA LEU A 16 -2.74 -2.65 -9.27
C LEU A 16 -3.51 -3.13 -8.03
N GLY A 17 -3.65 -4.44 -7.86
CA GLY A 17 -4.28 -5.03 -6.68
C GLY A 17 -3.56 -4.67 -5.38
N LYS A 18 -2.22 -4.64 -5.39
CA LYS A 18 -1.44 -4.16 -4.24
C LYS A 18 -1.73 -2.70 -3.94
N LEU A 19 -1.70 -1.81 -4.93
CA LEU A 19 -1.99 -0.38 -4.74
C LEU A 19 -3.40 -0.17 -4.17
N ILE A 20 -4.40 -0.88 -4.71
CA ILE A 20 -5.77 -0.82 -4.22
C ILE A 20 -5.82 -1.27 -2.75
N GLY A 21 -5.23 -2.42 -2.42
CA GLY A 21 -5.23 -2.96 -1.07
C GLY A 21 -4.58 -2.03 -0.05
N VAL A 22 -3.42 -1.45 -0.38
CA VAL A 22 -2.73 -0.47 0.47
C VAL A 22 -3.61 0.74 0.73
N TYR A 23 -4.15 1.37 -0.32
CA TYR A 23 -4.95 2.59 -0.15
C TYR A 23 -6.32 2.34 0.50
N VAL A 24 -6.90 1.14 0.36
CA VAL A 24 -8.10 0.75 1.11
C VAL A 24 -7.77 0.56 2.60
N GLY A 25 -6.66 -0.12 2.92
CA GLY A 25 -6.30 -0.52 4.28
C GLY A 25 -5.73 0.60 5.15
N ARG A 26 -4.92 1.48 4.54
CA ARG A 26 -4.16 2.53 5.25
C ARG A 26 -5.00 3.40 6.20
N PRO A 27 -6.22 3.87 5.86
CA PRO A 27 -6.98 4.75 6.76
C PRO A 27 -7.30 4.13 8.14
N PHE A 28 -7.34 2.81 8.25
CA PHE A 28 -7.64 2.09 9.49
C PHE A 28 -6.52 1.13 9.88
N GLU A 29 -5.30 1.41 9.42
CA GLU A 29 -4.12 0.66 9.83
C GLU A 29 -3.98 0.69 11.37
N GLY A 30 -3.74 -0.48 11.95
CA GLY A 30 -3.64 -0.67 13.40
C GLY A 30 -4.97 -0.70 14.16
N TRP A 31 -6.12 -0.55 13.49
CA TRP A 31 -7.42 -0.70 14.14
C TRP A 31 -7.76 -2.19 14.35
N SER A 32 -8.44 -2.48 15.47
CA SER A 32 -9.00 -3.80 15.69
C SER A 32 -10.22 -4.04 14.80
N TYR A 33 -10.58 -5.31 14.61
CA TYR A 33 -11.79 -5.69 13.89
C TYR A 33 -13.05 -5.04 14.50
N GLU A 34 -13.14 -4.99 15.83
CA GLU A 34 -14.27 -4.38 16.55
C GLU A 34 -14.34 -2.87 16.30
N GLN A 35 -13.19 -2.18 16.26
CA GLN A 35 -13.13 -0.76 15.94
C GLN A 35 -13.59 -0.49 14.50
N ILE A 36 -13.09 -1.28 13.54
CA ILE A 36 -13.50 -1.17 12.13
C ILE A 36 -15.01 -1.42 12.01
N THR A 37 -15.52 -2.50 12.60
CA THR A 37 -16.95 -2.84 12.52
C THR A 37 -17.83 -1.77 13.15
N ALA A 38 -17.45 -1.24 14.32
CA ALA A 38 -18.25 -0.25 15.04
C ALA A 38 -18.25 1.13 14.36
N GLN A 39 -17.12 1.55 13.78
CA GLN A 39 -16.95 2.90 13.23
C GLN A 39 -17.22 2.95 11.72
N LEU A 40 -16.77 1.93 10.99
CA LEU A 40 -16.77 1.89 9.53
C LEU A 40 -17.86 0.98 8.99
N GLY A 41 -18.10 -0.17 9.64
CA GLY A 41 -18.96 -1.24 9.12
C GLY A 41 -18.21 -2.11 8.11
N ASP A 42 -18.95 -2.72 7.19
CA ASP A 42 -18.36 -3.44 6.07
C ASP A 42 -17.64 -2.47 5.13
N ILE A 43 -16.46 -2.86 4.64
CA ILE A 43 -15.64 -2.06 3.74
C ILE A 43 -15.95 -2.44 2.30
N ASP A 44 -16.73 -1.62 1.60
CA ASP A 44 -17.10 -1.77 0.19
C ASP A 44 -16.48 -0.69 -0.71
N GLY A 45 -15.65 0.19 -0.15
CA GLY A 45 -14.99 1.28 -0.86
C GLY A 45 -13.94 2.00 -0.01
N TYR A 46 -13.44 3.12 -0.54
CA TYR A 46 -12.46 3.94 0.17
C TYR A 46 -13.12 4.76 1.29
N VAL A 47 -12.57 4.64 2.50
CA VAL A 47 -13.11 5.24 3.72
C VAL A 47 -12.25 6.36 4.30
N ASN A 48 -11.23 6.81 3.56
CA ASN A 48 -10.27 7.83 3.99
C ASN A 48 -10.97 9.11 4.49
N ASP A 49 -12.00 9.58 3.77
CA ASP A 49 -12.76 10.78 4.15
C ASP A 49 -13.55 10.56 5.45
N LYS A 50 -14.11 9.36 5.64
CA LYS A 50 -14.85 9.00 6.86
C LYS A 50 -13.91 9.00 8.06
N VAL A 51 -12.73 8.40 7.93
CA VAL A 51 -11.69 8.40 8.97
C VAL A 51 -11.23 9.82 9.29
N ALA A 52 -10.99 10.66 8.28
CA ALA A 52 -10.61 12.07 8.50
C ALA A 52 -11.66 12.82 9.34
N ARG A 53 -12.95 12.63 9.03
CA ARG A 53 -14.05 13.25 9.79
C ARG A 53 -14.12 12.72 11.23
N LEU A 54 -13.92 11.42 11.44
CA LEU A 54 -13.89 10.82 12.79
C LEU A 54 -12.75 11.41 13.63
N ALA A 55 -11.56 11.56 13.05
CA ALA A 55 -10.42 12.20 13.72
C ALA A 55 -10.73 13.68 14.05
N GLN A 56 -11.32 14.42 13.11
CA GLN A 56 -11.71 15.82 13.33
C GLN A 56 -12.75 15.96 14.45
N ALA A 57 -13.72 15.05 14.53
CA ALA A 57 -14.72 15.03 15.61
C ALA A 57 -14.10 14.78 17.00
N GLN A 58 -12.91 14.18 17.06
CA GLN A 58 -12.13 13.98 18.27
C GLN A 58 -11.14 15.13 18.55
N GLY A 59 -11.21 16.23 17.77
CA GLY A 59 -10.31 17.37 17.88
C GLY A 59 -8.91 17.10 17.31
N ILE A 60 -8.72 16.00 16.58
CA ILE A 60 -7.46 15.66 15.92
C ILE A 60 -7.48 16.27 14.52
N VAL A 61 -6.56 17.21 14.26
CA VAL A 61 -6.34 17.70 12.89
C VAL A 61 -5.65 16.60 12.11
N ASN A 62 -6.41 15.88 11.30
CA ASN A 62 -5.90 14.82 10.45
C ASN A 62 -6.40 15.02 9.01
N HIS A 63 -5.47 15.00 8.06
CA HIS A 63 -5.79 14.88 6.65
C HIS A 63 -5.55 13.43 6.25
N ALA A 64 -6.56 12.77 5.68
CA ALA A 64 -6.43 11.42 5.14
C ALA A 64 -6.59 11.46 3.61
N PRO A 65 -5.59 11.98 2.86
CA PRO A 65 -5.60 11.90 1.41
C PRO A 65 -5.62 10.43 0.98
N LEU A 66 -6.41 10.13 -0.05
CA LEU A 66 -6.50 8.78 -0.59
C LEU A 66 -5.15 8.31 -1.18
N VAL A 67 -4.51 9.19 -1.96
CA VAL A 67 -3.23 8.90 -2.60
C VAL A 67 -2.13 9.65 -1.87
N ILE A 68 -1.21 8.89 -1.27
CA ILE A 68 -0.10 9.39 -0.47
C ILE A 68 1.05 8.38 -0.50
N THR A 69 2.26 8.84 -0.18
CA THR A 69 3.45 7.99 -0.05
C THR A 69 3.25 6.97 1.07
N ASP A 70 3.58 5.72 0.77
CA ASP A 70 3.34 4.56 1.62
C ASP A 70 4.46 3.54 1.43
N ASP A 71 4.97 2.97 2.52
CA ASP A 71 6.15 2.10 2.51
C ASP A 71 5.89 0.76 1.82
N ASP A 72 4.66 0.25 1.85
CA ASP A 72 4.28 -0.93 1.08
C ASP A 72 4.37 -0.67 -0.43
N VAL A 73 3.98 0.54 -0.87
CA VAL A 73 4.08 0.93 -2.28
C VAL A 73 5.53 1.20 -2.66
N THR A 74 6.22 2.09 -1.95
CA THR A 74 7.60 2.45 -2.30
C THR A 74 8.53 1.25 -2.21
N GLY A 75 8.44 0.43 -1.16
CA GLY A 75 9.29 -0.75 -1.01
C GLY A 75 9.14 -1.75 -2.15
N THR A 76 7.91 -1.95 -2.67
CA THR A 76 7.66 -2.83 -3.82
C THR A 76 8.50 -2.45 -5.03
N PHE A 77 8.61 -1.15 -5.32
CA PHE A 77 9.34 -0.69 -6.49
C PHE A 77 10.83 -0.47 -6.20
N THR A 78 11.19 -0.04 -4.99
CA THR A 78 12.59 0.14 -4.58
C THR A 78 13.35 -1.19 -4.62
N PHE A 79 12.78 -2.29 -4.13
CA PHE A 79 13.46 -3.59 -4.17
C PHE A 79 13.64 -4.13 -5.58
N ILE A 80 12.67 -3.95 -6.47
CA ILE A 80 12.81 -4.33 -7.88
C ILE A 80 13.86 -3.43 -8.55
N ARG A 81 13.90 -2.14 -8.21
CA ARG A 81 14.89 -1.21 -8.73
C ARG A 81 16.32 -1.61 -8.34
N ALA A 82 16.53 -2.18 -7.16
CA ALA A 82 17.82 -2.73 -6.72
C ALA A 82 18.41 -3.73 -7.73
N LEU A 83 17.56 -4.56 -8.34
CA LEU A 83 17.98 -5.53 -9.35
C LEU A 83 18.45 -4.86 -10.64
N ALA A 84 17.87 -3.72 -10.99
CA ALA A 84 18.30 -2.94 -12.15
C ALA A 84 19.63 -2.22 -11.89
N ASP A 85 19.87 -1.77 -10.66
CA ASP A 85 21.06 -0.99 -10.30
C ASP A 85 22.27 -1.88 -9.97
N PHE A 86 22.07 -3.04 -9.33
CA PHE A 86 23.13 -3.92 -8.84
C PHE A 86 23.18 -5.32 -9.51
N GLY A 87 22.18 -5.64 -10.33
CA GLY A 87 22.05 -6.94 -10.98
C GLY A 87 21.49 -8.04 -10.07
N ALA A 88 21.42 -9.26 -10.60
CA ALA A 88 20.80 -10.40 -9.90
C ALA A 88 21.56 -10.87 -8.65
N ALA A 89 22.81 -10.45 -8.47
CA ALA A 89 23.64 -10.77 -7.30
C ALA A 89 23.61 -9.67 -6.22
N VAL A 90 22.54 -8.86 -6.19
CA VAL A 90 22.36 -7.78 -5.20
C VAL A 90 22.47 -8.32 -3.76
N THR A 91 23.20 -7.58 -2.93
CA THR A 91 23.42 -7.92 -1.52
C THR A 91 22.40 -7.24 -0.61
N PRO A 92 22.14 -7.77 0.61
CA PRO A 92 21.30 -7.10 1.59
C PRO A 92 21.78 -5.68 1.93
N GLN A 93 23.10 -5.44 1.97
CA GLN A 93 23.68 -4.11 2.18
C GLN A 93 23.24 -3.14 1.07
N GLN A 94 23.37 -3.54 -0.20
CA GLN A 94 22.98 -2.71 -1.35
C GLN A 94 21.48 -2.44 -1.40
N ILE A 95 20.65 -3.39 -0.93
CA ILE A 95 19.21 -3.14 -0.75
C ILE A 95 18.98 -2.06 0.32
N GLY A 96 19.70 -2.13 1.44
CA GLY A 96 19.62 -1.12 2.50
C GLY A 96 20.14 0.26 2.08
N ASP A 97 21.15 0.31 1.19
CA ASP A 97 21.75 1.57 0.72
C ASP A 97 20.80 2.40 -0.17
N ILE A 98 19.74 1.79 -0.71
CA ILE A 98 18.74 2.45 -1.58
C ILE A 98 17.36 2.60 -0.92
N TRP A 99 17.22 2.17 0.34
CA TRP A 99 15.98 2.26 1.11
C TRP A 99 15.73 3.67 1.64
#